data_AF-A0A924I734-F1
#
_entry.id   AF-A0A924I734-F1
#
_cell.length_a   1.000
_cell.length_b   1.000
_cell.length_c   1.000
_cell.angle_alpha   90.00
_cell.angle_beta   90.00
_cell.angle_gamma   90.00
#
_symmetry.space_group_name_H-M   'P 1'
#
loop_
_entity.id
_entity.type
_entity.pdbx_description
1 polymer ?
#
loop_
_entity_poly.entity_id
_entity_poly.type
_entity_poly.pdbx_seq_one_letter_code
_entity_poly.pdbx_strand_id
1 'polypeptide(L)'
;MKKILIALFLLLSLNFYSQELTCEDFKIGTFLIKIDTEKEPYRITRYENYQVEFVKKNDNENIEFTNSVEWIDDCTYRLKYDEKKMSLNAFQKSINENNGVLVKMRKIKGKYLYFDSFIPVDGKIIKVSGKICKS
;
A
#
# COMPACT_ATOMS: atom_id res chain seq x y z
N MET A 1 26.33 -36.31 -30.42
CA MET A 1 25.00 -36.48 -29.79
C MET A 1 24.99 -36.13 -28.31
N LYS A 2 25.91 -36.66 -27.48
CA LYS A 2 25.98 -36.39 -26.02
C LYS A 2 26.10 -34.90 -25.64
N LYS A 3 26.82 -34.09 -26.44
CA LYS A 3 26.94 -32.63 -26.23
C LYS A 3 25.66 -31.83 -26.54
N ILE A 4 24.79 -32.35 -27.41
CA ILE A 4 23.51 -31.70 -27.77
C ILE A 4 22.47 -31.91 -26.66
N LEU A 5 22.46 -33.08 -26.02
CA LEU A 5 21.60 -33.38 -24.87
C LEU A 5 21.88 -32.49 -23.65
N ILE A 6 23.15 -32.13 -23.41
CA ILE A 6 23.55 -31.24 -22.31
C ILE A 6 23.08 -29.81 -22.57
N ALA A 7 23.14 -29.34 -23.82
CA ALA A 7 22.67 -28.02 -24.21
C ALA A 7 21.15 -27.88 -24.08
N LEU A 8 20.39 -28.96 -24.35
CA LEU A 8 18.93 -28.96 -24.22
C LEU A 8 18.48 -28.88 -22.75
N PHE A 9 19.26 -29.43 -21.82
CA PHE A 9 18.96 -29.40 -20.38
C PHE A 9 19.20 -28.01 -19.75
N LEU A 10 20.13 -27.22 -20.28
CA LEU A 10 20.44 -25.85 -19.85
C LEU A 10 19.39 -24.81 -20.27
N LEU A 11 18.60 -25.09 -21.31
CA LEU A 11 17.56 -24.17 -21.80
C LEU A 11 16.23 -24.31 -21.05
N LEU A 12 16.00 -25.43 -20.36
CA LEU A 12 14.78 -25.69 -19.58
C LEU A 12 14.80 -24.99 -18.20
N SER A 13 15.96 -24.60 -17.68
CA SER A 13 16.09 -23.96 -16.36
C SER A 13 15.81 -22.45 -16.35
N LEU A 14 15.64 -21.81 -17.51
CA LEU A 14 15.45 -20.34 -17.60
C LEU A 14 14.00 -19.87 -17.36
N ASN A 15 13.03 -20.78 -17.14
CA ASN A 15 11.61 -20.42 -17.01
C ASN A 15 11.08 -20.29 -15.56
N PHE A 16 11.94 -20.35 -14.54
CA PHE A 16 11.47 -20.58 -13.16
C PHE A 16 11.37 -19.38 -12.21
N TYR A 17 11.52 -18.14 -12.66
CA TYR A 17 11.39 -17.00 -11.74
C TYR A 17 10.62 -15.81 -12.32
N SER A 18 9.31 -16.01 -12.53
CA SER A 18 8.37 -14.91 -12.28
C SER A 18 7.72 -15.20 -10.94
N GLN A 19 8.27 -14.62 -9.86
CA GLN A 19 7.57 -14.68 -8.57
C GLN A 19 6.32 -13.82 -8.70
N GLU A 20 5.15 -14.44 -8.63
CA GLU A 20 3.89 -13.70 -8.54
C GLU A 20 3.86 -12.96 -7.22
N LEU A 21 3.61 -11.65 -7.28
CA LEU A 21 3.49 -10.83 -6.08
C LEU A 21 2.25 -11.24 -5.28
N THR A 22 2.40 -11.23 -3.96
CA THR A 22 1.35 -11.51 -2.98
C THR A 22 1.00 -10.26 -2.17
N CYS A 23 0.05 -10.30 -1.24
CA CYS A 23 -0.19 -9.15 -0.35
C CYS A 23 1.00 -8.89 0.61
N GLU A 24 1.74 -9.95 0.97
CA GLU A 24 2.93 -9.88 1.82
C GLU A 24 3.99 -8.93 1.23
N ASP A 25 4.13 -8.96 -0.10
CA ASP A 25 5.02 -8.10 -0.87
C ASP A 25 4.74 -6.59 -0.74
N PHE A 26 3.60 -6.22 -0.19
CA PHE A 26 3.17 -4.84 0.03
C PHE A 26 3.12 -4.45 1.51
N LYS A 27 3.50 -5.35 2.44
CA LYS A 27 3.47 -5.04 3.88
C LYS A 27 4.60 -4.11 4.31
N ILE A 28 5.77 -4.19 3.69
CA ILE A 28 6.94 -3.35 4.02
C ILE A 28 7.57 -2.84 2.71
N GLY A 29 7.92 -1.57 2.68
CA GLY A 29 8.60 -0.97 1.54
C GLY A 29 8.14 0.46 1.24
N THR A 30 8.66 1.00 0.14
CA THR A 30 8.23 2.30 -0.39
C THR A 30 7.36 2.08 -1.60
N PHE A 31 6.21 2.76 -1.62
CA PHE A 31 5.20 2.56 -2.67
C PHE A 31 4.67 3.89 -3.17
N LEU A 32 4.24 3.88 -4.44
CA LEU A 32 3.47 4.98 -5.00
C LEU A 32 1.98 4.63 -4.96
N ILE A 33 1.18 5.48 -4.31
CA ILE A 33 -0.27 5.32 -4.20
C ILE A 33 -0.95 6.22 -5.22
N LYS A 34 -1.87 5.63 -5.99
CA LYS A 34 -2.76 6.38 -6.89
C LYS A 34 -4.20 6.08 -6.52
N ILE A 35 -4.91 7.10 -6.05
CA ILE A 35 -6.35 7.05 -5.81
C ILE A 35 -7.07 7.29 -7.14
N ASP A 36 -8.13 6.55 -7.41
CA ASP A 36 -8.82 6.60 -8.70
C ASP A 36 -9.48 7.97 -8.97
N THR A 37 -9.89 8.67 -7.91
CA THR A 37 -10.51 10.00 -7.97
C THR A 37 -9.52 11.16 -7.91
N GLU A 38 -8.23 10.90 -7.67
CA GLU A 38 -7.20 11.93 -7.54
C GLU A 38 -6.24 11.92 -8.72
N LYS A 39 -5.76 13.11 -9.10
CA LYS A 39 -4.84 13.26 -10.23
C LYS A 39 -3.41 12.91 -9.83
N GLU A 40 -2.97 13.44 -8.70
CA GLU A 40 -1.59 13.34 -8.24
C GLU A 40 -1.42 12.11 -7.33
N PRO A 41 -0.46 11.22 -7.63
CA PRO A 41 -0.13 10.15 -6.72
C PRO A 41 0.67 10.68 -5.53
N TYR A 42 0.65 9.95 -4.42
CA TYR A 42 1.48 10.24 -3.25
C TYR A 42 2.36 9.04 -2.90
N ARG A 43 3.49 9.30 -2.24
CA ARG A 43 4.43 8.26 -1.83
C ARG A 43 4.11 7.83 -0.39
N ILE A 44 4.26 6.55 -0.12
CA ILE A 44 4.30 6.04 1.26
C ILE A 44 5.58 5.26 1.49
N THR A 45 6.04 5.23 2.74
CA THR A 45 7.02 4.26 3.22
C THR A 45 6.38 3.53 4.40
N ARG A 46 6.24 2.21 4.28
CA ARG A 46 5.61 1.32 5.25
C ARG A 46 6.65 0.43 5.92
N TYR A 47 6.56 0.37 7.24
CA TYR A 47 7.31 -0.48 8.14
C TYR A 47 6.36 -1.49 8.79
N GLU A 48 6.87 -2.36 9.67
CA GLU A 48 6.08 -3.44 10.30
C GLU A 48 4.77 -2.94 10.94
N ASN A 49 4.83 -1.84 11.69
CA ASN A 49 3.71 -1.34 12.50
C ASN A 49 3.36 0.14 12.28
N TYR A 50 3.97 0.82 11.31
CA TYR A 50 3.61 2.19 10.94
C TYR A 50 3.92 2.49 9.48
N GLN A 51 3.29 3.53 8.92
CA GLN A 51 3.64 4.09 7.63
C GLN A 51 3.72 5.61 7.70
N VAL A 52 4.56 6.19 6.84
CA VAL A 52 4.63 7.63 6.59
C VAL A 52 4.14 7.91 5.19
N GLU A 53 3.18 8.81 5.05
CA GLU A 53 2.62 9.27 3.78
C GLU A 53 3.16 10.66 3.46
N PHE A 54 3.61 10.84 2.22
CA PHE A 54 4.20 12.08 1.71
C PHE A 54 3.27 12.65 0.64
N VAL A 55 2.41 13.60 1.05
CA VAL A 55 1.39 14.20 0.19
C VAL A 55 1.87 15.57 -0.28
N LYS A 56 1.87 15.78 -1.59
CA LYS A 56 2.22 17.08 -2.18
C LYS A 56 1.09 18.08 -1.93
N LYS A 57 1.37 19.18 -1.23
CA LYS A 57 0.40 20.25 -0.97
C LYS A 57 0.46 21.33 -2.05
N ASN A 58 1.67 21.71 -2.45
CA ASN A 58 1.97 22.62 -3.56
C ASN A 58 3.37 22.29 -4.12
N ASP A 59 3.86 23.05 -5.10
CA ASP A 59 5.16 22.76 -5.74
C ASP A 59 6.38 22.81 -4.80
N ASN A 60 6.25 23.48 -3.64
CA ASN A 60 7.35 23.70 -2.72
C ASN A 60 7.15 23.06 -1.33
N GLU A 61 6.00 22.42 -1.09
CA GLU A 61 5.60 21.93 0.23
C GLU A 61 5.00 20.53 0.14
N ASN A 62 5.63 19.59 0.86
CA ASN A 62 5.08 18.27 1.13
C ASN A 62 4.60 18.22 2.58
N ILE A 63 3.45 17.60 2.80
CA ILE A 63 2.96 17.27 4.13
C ILE A 63 3.25 15.81 4.40
N GLU A 64 3.72 15.53 5.62
CA GLU A 64 3.94 14.17 6.11
C GLU A 64 2.85 13.77 7.10
N PHE A 65 2.24 12.61 6.88
CA PHE A 65 1.30 12.00 7.81
C PHE A 65 1.87 10.68 8.30
N THR A 66 1.99 10.52 9.62
CA THR A 66 2.37 9.23 10.19
C THR A 66 1.14 8.50 10.70
N ASN A 67 1.00 7.24 10.29
CA ASN A 67 -0.08 6.36 10.70
C ASN A 67 0.49 5.09 11.34
N SER A 68 -0.13 4.61 12.41
CA SER A 68 0.06 3.22 12.85
C SER A 68 -0.60 2.27 11.85
N VAL A 69 -0.02 1.09 11.70
CA VAL A 69 -0.52 0.03 10.81
C VAL A 69 -0.83 -1.19 11.68
N GLU A 70 -2.07 -1.63 11.66
CA GLU A 70 -2.53 -2.84 12.34
C GLU A 70 -3.03 -3.85 11.30
N TRP A 71 -2.26 -4.92 11.08
CA TRP A 71 -2.64 -6.00 10.16
C TRP A 71 -3.73 -6.89 10.77
N ILE A 72 -4.81 -7.07 10.04
CA ILE A 72 -5.92 -7.97 10.41
C ILE A 72 -5.68 -9.35 9.78
N ASP A 73 -5.24 -9.36 8.52
CA ASP A 73 -4.81 -10.53 7.77
C ASP A 73 -3.77 -10.08 6.72
N ASP A 74 -3.34 -10.99 5.84
CA ASP A 74 -2.31 -10.67 4.84
C ASP A 74 -2.68 -9.55 3.88
N CYS A 75 -3.97 -9.36 3.61
CA CYS A 75 -4.50 -8.44 2.62
C CYS A 75 -5.38 -7.35 3.23
N THR A 76 -5.48 -7.27 4.56
CA THR A 76 -6.37 -6.33 5.25
C THR A 76 -5.66 -5.71 6.44
N TYR A 77 -5.72 -4.38 6.54
CA TYR A 77 -5.10 -3.64 7.64
C TYR A 77 -5.90 -2.38 8.00
N ARG A 78 -5.68 -1.88 9.21
CA ARG A 78 -6.19 -0.59 9.67
C ARG A 78 -5.09 0.44 9.80
N LEU A 79 -5.42 1.67 9.45
CA LEU A 79 -4.60 2.86 9.65
C LEU A 79 -5.26 3.77 10.68
N LYS A 80 -4.46 4.27 11.63
CA LYS A 80 -4.83 5.34 12.55
C LYS A 80 -3.72 6.38 12.56
N TYR A 81 -4.07 7.66 12.61
CA TYR A 81 -3.07 8.72 12.71
C TYR A 81 -2.30 8.59 14.03
N ASP A 82 -0.98 8.69 13.98
CA ASP A 82 -0.10 8.52 15.15
C ASP A 82 0.01 9.84 15.93
N GLU A 83 -0.80 9.99 16.97
CA GLU A 83 -0.81 11.17 17.85
C GLU A 83 0.50 11.39 18.62
N LYS A 84 1.38 10.39 18.71
CA LYS A 84 2.69 10.54 19.37
C LYS A 84 3.72 11.18 18.44
N LYS A 85 3.50 11.12 17.13
CA LYS A 85 4.42 11.62 16.10
C LYS A 85 3.94 12.90 15.43
N MET A 86 2.65 13.23 15.54
CA MET A 86 2.08 14.44 14.96
C MET A 86 0.89 14.96 15.75
N SER A 87 0.64 16.27 15.66
CA SER A 87 -0.58 16.88 16.19
C SER A 87 -1.76 16.59 15.28
N LEU A 88 -2.84 16.04 15.86
CA LEU A 88 -4.04 15.67 15.11
C LEU A 88 -5.07 16.81 15.11
N ASN A 89 -5.59 17.15 13.94
CA ASN A 89 -6.75 18.01 13.81
C ASN A 89 -8.05 17.25 14.18
N ALA A 90 -9.18 17.99 14.31
CA ALA A 90 -10.45 17.40 14.73
C ALA A 90 -10.93 16.26 13.80
N PHE A 91 -10.68 16.37 12.50
CA PHE A 91 -11.05 15.35 11.52
C PHE A 91 -10.22 14.07 11.71
N GLN A 92 -8.90 14.19 11.89
CA GLN A 92 -7.99 13.07 12.14
C GLN A 92 -8.31 12.35 13.46
N LYS A 93 -8.66 13.11 14.51
CA LYS A 93 -9.13 12.56 15.79
C LYS A 93 -10.43 11.78 15.61
N SER A 94 -11.41 12.35 14.91
CA SER A 94 -12.67 11.68 14.59
C SER A 94 -12.46 10.37 13.83
N ILE A 95 -11.55 10.33 12.86
CA ILE A 95 -11.18 9.07 12.18
C ILE A 95 -10.66 8.03 13.18
N ASN A 96 -9.73 8.41 14.06
CA ASN A 96 -9.17 7.50 15.05
C ASN A 96 -10.23 6.96 16.02
N GLU A 97 -11.12 7.83 16.50
CA GLU A 97 -12.25 7.50 17.39
C GLU A 97 -13.23 6.52 16.73
N ASN A 98 -13.39 6.62 15.40
CA ASN A 98 -14.23 5.73 14.60
C ASN A 98 -13.46 4.50 14.06
N ASN A 99 -12.44 4.06 14.80
CA ASN A 99 -11.65 2.86 14.53
C ASN A 99 -10.73 2.92 13.29
N GLY A 100 -10.43 4.13 12.81
CA GLY A 100 -9.47 4.36 11.75
C GLY A 100 -9.96 3.96 10.35
N VAL A 101 -9.04 3.99 9.40
CA VAL A 101 -9.31 3.63 8.00
C VAL A 101 -9.04 2.14 7.81
N LEU A 102 -10.04 1.39 7.37
CA LEU A 102 -9.86 -0.02 6.98
C LEU A 102 -9.45 -0.09 5.51
N VAL A 103 -8.36 -0.78 5.22
CA VAL A 103 -7.87 -0.98 3.85
C VAL A 103 -7.93 -2.46 3.50
N LYS A 104 -8.55 -2.77 2.36
CA LYS A 104 -8.65 -4.14 1.81
C LYS A 104 -7.97 -4.21 0.45
N MET A 105 -6.97 -5.07 0.33
CA MET A 105 -6.33 -5.39 -0.93
C MET A 105 -7.24 -6.33 -1.74
N ARG A 106 -7.45 -6.03 -3.02
CA ARG A 106 -8.41 -6.73 -3.89
C ARG A 106 -7.77 -7.70 -4.85
N LYS A 107 -6.80 -7.22 -5.64
CA LYS A 107 -6.14 -8.00 -6.69
C LYS A 107 -4.79 -7.41 -7.05
N ILE A 108 -3.92 -8.27 -7.55
CA ILE A 108 -2.60 -7.91 -8.05
C ILE A 108 -2.58 -8.11 -9.56
N LYS A 109 -2.06 -7.13 -10.31
CA LYS A 109 -1.81 -7.24 -11.76
C LYS A 109 -0.44 -6.66 -12.07
N GLY A 110 0.53 -7.53 -12.36
CA GLY A 110 1.93 -7.12 -12.44
C GLY A 110 2.36 -6.44 -11.15
N LYS A 111 2.97 -5.26 -11.24
CA LYS A 111 3.44 -4.48 -10.07
C LYS A 111 2.36 -3.70 -9.31
N TYR A 112 1.10 -3.81 -9.70
CA TYR A 112 -0.01 -3.03 -9.14
C TYR A 112 -0.90 -3.87 -8.24
N LEU A 113 -1.03 -3.45 -6.99
CA LEU A 113 -2.02 -3.97 -6.06
C LEU A 113 -3.19 -2.99 -5.97
N TYR A 114 -4.38 -3.43 -6.35
CA TYR A 114 -5.60 -2.65 -6.24
C TYR A 114 -6.19 -2.81 -4.85
N PHE A 115 -6.70 -1.72 -4.27
CA PHE A 115 -7.30 -1.74 -2.94
C PHE A 115 -8.59 -0.93 -2.88
N ASP A 116 -9.31 -1.13 -1.78
CA ASP A 116 -10.42 -0.31 -1.31
C ASP A 116 -10.11 0.16 0.12
N SER A 117 -10.25 1.46 0.37
CA SER A 117 -10.19 2.07 1.70
C SER A 117 -11.59 2.46 2.15
N PHE A 118 -11.90 2.19 3.42
CA PHE A 118 -13.19 2.49 4.05
C PHE A 118 -12.93 3.50 5.17
N ILE A 119 -13.26 4.77 4.92
CA ILE A 119 -12.96 5.91 5.78
C ILE A 119 -14.23 6.29 6.55
N PRO A 120 -14.22 6.28 7.90
CA PRO A 120 -15.33 6.79 8.68
C PRO A 120 -15.35 8.33 8.65
N VAL A 121 -16.43 8.91 8.14
CA VAL A 121 -16.66 10.36 8.08
C VAL A 121 -18.09 10.65 8.51
N ASP A 122 -18.27 11.45 9.56
CA ASP A 122 -19.58 11.89 10.06
C ASP A 122 -20.59 10.75 10.27
N GLY A 123 -20.14 9.64 10.86
CA GLY A 123 -20.97 8.46 11.13
C GLY A 123 -21.31 7.61 9.89
N LYS A 124 -20.73 7.93 8.73
CA LYS A 124 -20.85 7.15 7.49
C LYS A 124 -19.50 6.55 7.11
N ILE A 125 -19.54 5.50 6.28
CA ILE A 125 -18.34 4.91 5.70
C ILE A 125 -18.25 5.33 4.24
N ILE A 126 -17.20 6.07 3.91
CA ILE A 126 -16.86 6.44 2.53
C ILE A 126 -15.88 5.41 1.99
N LYS A 127 -16.18 4.87 0.81
CA LYS A 127 -15.27 3.97 0.10
C LYS A 127 -14.44 4.75 -0.92
N VAL A 128 -13.12 4.61 -0.85
CA VAL A 128 -12.15 5.16 -1.81
C VAL A 128 -11.37 4.01 -2.43
N SER A 129 -11.25 3.98 -3.75
CA SER A 129 -10.52 2.94 -4.47
C SER A 129 -9.21 3.48 -5.03
N GLY A 130 -8.20 2.63 -5.13
CA GLY A 130 -6.93 3.00 -5.72
C GLY A 130 -6.03 1.83 -6.00
N LYS A 131 -4.76 2.13 -6.30
CA LYS A 131 -3.70 1.14 -6.49
C LYS A 131 -2.39 1.55 -5.83
N ILE A 132 -1.68 0.56 -5.33
CA ILE A 132 -0.31 0.63 -4.81
C ILE A 132 0.61 0.11 -5.91
N CYS A 133 1.62 0.89 -6.29
CA CYS A 133 2.65 0.48 -7.23
C CYS A 133 3.92 0.12 -6.45
N LYS A 134 4.37 -1.13 -6.58
CA LYS A 134 5.71 -1.56 -6.17
C LYS A 134 6.70 -1.10 -7.25
N SER A 135 7.74 -0.35 -6.84
CA SER A 135 8.80 0.15 -7.73
C SER A 135 9.78 -0.94 -8.10
#